data_AF-A0A4Q3X0F3-F1
#
_entry.id   AF-A0A4Q3X0F3-F1
#
_cell.length_a   1.000
_cell.length_b   1.000
_cell.length_c   1.000
_cell.angle_alpha   90.00
_cell.angle_beta   90.00
_cell.angle_gamma   90.00
#
_symmetry.space_group_name_H-M   'P 1'
#
loop_
_entity.id
_entity.type
_entity.pdbx_description
1 polymer ?
#
loop_
_entity_poly.entity_id
_entity_poly.type
_entity_poly.pdbx_seq_one_letter_code
_entity_poly.pdbx_strand_id
1 'polypeptide(L)'
;MHLDSPKRRSHFGTAGQCRSAYPAQQPLPTEWLAGRDSPWGVQNRPHRSGADALLDQQCRRSDHAARPRRGEEERLKLLQNEQQARKQAEATNRIKDEFLSTLSHELRTPLQAILGWSHLLRSGHLGPEDTERAAETIERNAHAQVQLVEDLLDVSRIITGKLRLDVGPVDLAEVIQAAIDAVRPAAQARSIRLQMLLDPEAGPVSGDANRLQQIVWNLLTNAVKFTPKEGRVQVRLERVNSHIEITVSDSGKGITADFLPHIFDRFRQADQTSTRGHGGLGLGLSIVHQLVELHGGSIQGHSPGQDQGTTFTVQLPLLNVRPSGAEEDGLERRHPTAGQSKPGGSQGTEKETAECPPELSHLRVLLVDDEADSRMLLQVVFEGCNAQMELAASAAEAFEKFKTFQPDILVSDIGMPGEDGYSLIKRVRAWEQEQGTNRTPAVALTAYARVEDRVRALRAGFQVHVPKPVETTELLALVASLAKSPL
;
A
#
# COMPACT_ATOMS: atom_id res chain seq x y z
N MET A 1 -16.60 55.95 18.28
CA MET A 1 -15.42 55.90 19.18
C MET A 1 -14.38 55.05 18.46
N HIS A 2 -13.56 55.53 17.51
CA HIS A 2 -12.37 56.41 17.68
C HIS A 2 -11.60 56.06 18.95
N LEU A 3 -10.36 55.54 18.91
CA LEU A 3 -9.11 56.05 18.34
C LEU A 3 -8.08 54.88 18.22
N ASP A 4 -6.92 54.92 17.60
CA ASP A 4 -6.31 55.60 16.44
C ASP A 4 -4.91 54.94 16.27
N SER A 5 -4.34 54.94 15.06
CA SER A 5 -2.96 54.45 14.80
C SER A 5 -1.90 55.46 15.28
N PRO A 6 -0.59 55.12 15.27
CA PRO A 6 0.24 55.71 14.21
C PRO A 6 1.42 54.87 13.66
N LYS A 7 1.72 55.14 12.39
CA LYS A 7 2.97 54.86 11.65
C LYS A 7 4.16 55.70 12.16
N ARG A 8 5.41 55.20 12.04
CA ARG A 8 6.68 55.93 11.70
C ARG A 8 7.83 54.90 11.55
N ARG A 9 8.35 54.64 10.34
CA ARG A 9 9.52 55.26 9.65
C ARG A 9 10.89 55.13 10.35
N SER A 10 11.72 54.23 9.79
CA SER A 10 13.17 54.31 9.49
C SER A 10 14.06 55.31 10.24
N HIS A 11 15.12 54.82 10.90
CA HIS A 11 16.47 55.41 10.88
C HIS A 11 17.52 54.30 11.06
N PHE A 12 18.23 53.98 9.98
CA PHE A 12 19.51 53.29 9.98
C PHE A 12 20.56 54.27 10.49
N GLY A 13 21.28 53.92 11.57
CA GLY A 13 22.39 54.68 12.13
C GLY A 13 23.57 53.75 12.37
N THR A 14 24.61 53.93 11.56
CA THR A 14 25.91 53.26 11.53
C THR A 14 26.67 53.31 12.86
N ALA A 15 27.12 52.16 13.37
CA ALA A 15 28.26 52.06 14.28
C ALA A 15 29.38 51.27 13.58
N GLY A 16 30.35 52.02 13.05
CA GLY A 16 31.56 51.51 12.41
C GLY A 16 32.44 50.74 13.40
N GLN A 17 32.97 49.61 12.96
CA GLN A 17 34.39 49.47 12.58
C GLN A 17 35.37 49.50 13.77
N CYS A 18 35.55 48.33 14.40
CA CYS A 18 36.87 47.86 14.80
C CYS A 18 37.19 46.62 13.95
N ARG A 19 37.62 46.82 12.70
CA ARG A 19 38.22 45.76 11.88
C ARG A 19 39.72 45.75 12.17
N SER A 20 40.17 44.72 12.89
CA SER A 20 41.58 44.35 12.99
C SER A 20 42.08 43.90 11.61
N ALA A 21 43.08 44.61 11.11
CA ALA A 21 43.76 44.34 9.85
C ALA A 21 44.72 43.15 10.00
N TYR A 22 44.39 42.02 9.39
CA TYR A 22 45.36 40.98 8.98
C TYR A 22 44.82 40.34 7.70
N PRO A 23 45.52 40.43 6.55
CA PRO A 23 45.09 39.73 5.35
C PRO A 23 45.46 38.24 5.44
N ALA A 24 44.49 37.41 5.05
CA ALA A 24 44.63 35.97 4.91
C ALA A 24 45.67 35.61 3.83
N GLN A 25 46.68 34.81 4.18
CA GLN A 25 47.52 34.10 3.21
C GLN A 25 47.02 32.67 3.08
N GLN A 26 46.77 32.25 1.83
CA GLN A 26 46.47 30.87 1.45
C GLN A 26 47.70 29.95 1.67
N PRO A 27 47.50 28.62 1.81
CA PRO A 27 48.54 27.69 2.21
C PRO A 27 49.31 27.12 1.01
N LEU A 28 50.51 26.57 1.29
CA LEU A 28 51.19 25.38 0.73
C LEU A 28 52.74 25.53 0.93
N PRO A 29 53.56 24.46 0.92
CA PRO A 29 53.60 23.26 1.76
C PRO A 29 54.95 23.11 2.53
N THR A 30 55.04 22.02 3.30
CA THR A 30 56.15 21.47 4.12
C THR A 30 57.61 21.63 3.63
N GLU A 31 58.53 22.03 4.51
CA GLU A 31 59.64 21.21 5.09
C GLU A 31 60.81 22.10 5.66
N TRP A 32 61.57 21.50 6.60
CA TRP A 32 62.92 21.85 7.10
C TRP A 32 63.13 22.71 8.36
N LEU A 33 63.28 21.95 9.45
CA LEU A 33 64.07 22.07 10.69
C LEU A 33 65.27 23.04 10.80
N ALA A 34 65.50 23.38 12.08
CA ALA A 34 66.75 23.78 12.74
C ALA A 34 67.18 25.25 12.56
N GLY A 35 67.63 25.99 13.56
CA GLY A 35 67.96 25.68 14.95
C GLY A 35 68.89 26.79 15.47
N ARG A 36 68.67 27.15 16.74
CA ARG A 36 69.63 27.70 17.72
C ARG A 36 70.29 29.07 17.48
N ASP A 37 70.09 29.88 18.52
CA ASP A 37 71.11 30.58 19.30
C ASP A 37 71.94 31.67 18.61
N SER A 38 71.66 32.93 18.97
CA SER A 38 72.70 33.67 19.71
C SER A 38 72.16 34.83 20.56
N PRO A 39 72.80 35.05 21.73
CA PRO A 39 72.38 35.99 22.76
C PRO A 39 73.09 37.34 22.59
N TRP A 40 72.46 38.45 22.98
CA TRP A 40 73.04 39.59 23.73
C TRP A 40 71.92 40.63 23.87
N GLY A 41 71.43 40.77 25.09
CA GLY A 41 70.37 41.71 25.43
C GLY A 41 70.88 43.14 25.56
N VAL A 42 70.06 44.08 25.12
CA VAL A 42 70.01 45.42 25.71
C VAL A 42 68.56 45.69 26.09
N GLN A 43 68.38 45.99 27.37
CA GLN A 43 67.13 46.33 28.01
C GLN A 43 66.53 47.57 27.39
N ASN A 44 65.26 47.50 27.00
CA ASN A 44 64.40 48.67 26.99
C ASN A 44 63.05 48.23 27.59
N ARG A 45 62.85 48.49 28.88
CA ARG A 45 61.53 48.43 29.51
C ARG A 45 60.88 49.81 29.31
N PRO A 46 59.82 49.95 28.50
CA PRO A 46 58.96 51.11 28.67
C PRO A 46 58.04 50.85 29.87
N HIS A 47 57.98 51.86 30.73
CA HIS A 47 57.02 51.99 31.81
C HIS A 47 55.60 51.61 31.36
N ARG A 48 54.99 50.60 32.00
CA ARG A 48 53.53 50.40 31.94
C ARG A 48 52.87 51.56 32.69
N SER A 49 52.18 52.43 31.96
CA SER A 49 51.34 53.44 32.60
C SER A 49 50.16 52.76 33.30
N GLY A 50 49.69 53.33 34.42
CA GLY A 50 48.52 52.80 35.15
C GLY A 50 47.23 52.75 34.32
N ALA A 51 47.18 53.42 33.15
CA ALA A 51 46.04 53.41 32.25
C ALA A 51 45.89 52.10 31.46
N ASP A 52 47.01 51.45 31.06
CA ASP A 52 46.97 50.15 30.37
C ASP A 52 46.52 49.03 31.31
N ALA A 53 46.87 49.11 32.60
CA ALA A 53 46.42 48.16 33.60
C ALA A 53 44.92 48.25 33.89
N LEU A 54 44.35 49.47 33.83
CA LEU A 54 42.91 49.69 34.01
C LEU A 54 42.09 49.25 32.80
N LEU A 55 42.57 49.50 31.58
CA LEU A 55 41.92 49.04 30.34
C LEU A 55 41.94 47.52 30.22
N ASP A 56 43.05 46.87 30.56
CA ASP A 56 43.15 45.39 30.60
C ASP A 56 42.24 44.80 31.70
N GLN A 57 42.16 45.44 32.87
CA GLN A 57 41.23 45.03 33.93
C GLN A 57 39.75 45.21 33.51
N GLN A 58 39.44 46.23 32.72
CA GLN A 58 38.09 46.52 32.24
C GLN A 58 37.67 45.57 31.10
N CYS A 59 38.58 45.26 30.17
CA CYS A 59 38.38 44.20 29.16
C CYS A 59 38.20 42.82 29.81
N ARG A 60 39.03 42.45 30.80
CA ARG A 60 38.87 41.17 31.52
C ARG A 60 37.55 41.07 32.28
N ARG A 61 37.06 42.18 32.85
CA ARG A 61 35.73 42.23 33.51
C ARG A 61 34.58 42.11 32.51
N SER A 62 34.67 42.77 31.36
CA SER A 62 33.66 42.66 30.28
C SER A 62 33.63 41.27 29.66
N ASP A 63 34.79 40.63 29.46
CA ASP A 63 34.88 39.26 28.98
C ASP A 63 34.39 38.24 30.02
N HIS A 64 34.66 38.47 31.31
CA HIS A 64 34.12 37.65 32.40
C HIS A 64 32.60 37.78 32.57
N ALA A 65 32.00 38.92 32.23
CA ALA A 65 30.54 39.10 32.25
C ALA A 65 29.84 38.57 30.99
N ALA A 66 30.53 38.53 29.83
CA ALA A 66 29.98 38.05 28.57
C ALA A 66 30.01 36.52 28.40
N ARG A 67 31.03 35.84 28.96
CA ARG A 67 31.15 34.37 28.94
C ARG A 67 29.96 33.61 29.57
N PRO A 68 29.47 33.95 30.79
CA PRO A 68 28.33 33.26 31.38
C PRO A 68 27.03 33.49 30.58
N ARG A 69 26.80 34.70 30.05
CA ARG A 69 25.60 35.01 29.26
C ARG A 69 25.51 34.23 27.95
N ARG A 70 26.64 34.04 27.25
CA ARG A 70 26.67 33.19 26.04
C ARG A 70 26.38 31.72 26.35
N GLY A 71 26.92 31.20 27.46
CA GLY A 71 26.65 29.83 27.90
C GLY A 71 25.19 29.60 28.32
N GLU A 72 24.55 30.60 28.94
CA GLU A 72 23.13 30.57 29.28
C GLU A 72 22.23 30.60 28.02
N GLU A 73 22.54 31.45 27.04
CA GLU A 73 21.81 31.50 25.76
C GLU A 73 21.95 30.20 24.96
N GLU A 74 23.15 29.61 24.90
CA GLU A 74 23.37 28.31 24.25
C GLU A 74 22.62 27.18 24.97
N ARG A 75 22.63 27.18 26.31
CA ARG A 75 21.88 26.22 27.12
C ARG A 75 20.37 26.35 26.92
N LEU A 76 19.83 27.57 26.84
CA LEU A 76 18.41 27.80 26.56
C LEU A 76 18.02 27.31 25.17
N LYS A 77 18.85 27.53 24.15
CA LYS A 77 18.64 26.99 22.80
C LYS A 77 18.66 25.46 22.78
N LEU A 78 19.61 24.84 23.47
CA LEU A 78 19.69 23.38 23.57
C LEU A 78 18.47 22.80 24.29
N LEU A 79 18.01 23.42 25.37
CA LEU A 79 16.79 23.02 26.08
C LEU A 79 15.54 23.18 25.21
N GLN A 80 15.43 24.26 24.43
CA GLN A 80 14.33 24.45 23.49
C GLN A 80 14.34 23.38 22.39
N ASN A 81 15.51 23.08 21.82
CA ASN A 81 15.65 22.03 20.81
C ASN A 81 15.32 20.64 21.37
N GLU A 82 15.78 20.33 22.59
CA GLU A 82 15.45 19.07 23.26
C GLU A 82 13.95 18.98 23.55
N GLN A 83 13.33 20.03 24.08
CA GLN A 83 11.89 20.06 24.32
C GLN A 83 11.09 19.91 23.03
N GLN A 84 11.54 20.52 21.93
CA GLN A 84 10.87 20.41 20.64
C GLN A 84 11.02 19.00 20.06
N ALA A 85 12.22 18.42 20.10
CA ALA A 85 12.48 17.05 19.68
C ALA A 85 11.68 16.04 20.51
N ARG A 86 11.60 16.26 21.83
CA ARG A 86 10.83 15.42 22.76
C ARG A 86 9.33 15.53 22.51
N LYS A 87 8.79 16.74 22.33
CA LYS A 87 7.38 16.93 21.95
C LYS A 87 7.05 16.22 20.64
N GLN A 88 7.96 16.25 19.66
CA GLN A 88 7.76 15.58 18.38
C GLN A 88 7.85 14.04 18.48
N ALA A 89 8.76 13.54 19.31
CA ALA A 89 8.85 12.11 19.62
C ALA A 89 7.61 11.62 20.40
N GLU A 90 7.16 12.37 21.40
CA GLU A 90 5.96 12.05 22.18
C GLU A 90 4.69 12.10 21.32
N ALA A 91 4.58 13.04 20.38
CA ALA A 91 3.47 13.08 19.42
C ALA A 91 3.43 11.84 18.52
N THR A 92 4.59 11.44 17.98
CA THR A 92 4.72 10.22 17.16
C THR A 92 4.35 8.97 17.96
N ASN A 93 4.78 8.89 19.23
CA ASN A 93 4.52 7.73 20.06
C ASN A 93 3.04 7.63 20.46
N ARG A 94 2.38 8.77 20.72
CA ARG A 94 0.93 8.80 20.96
C ARG A 94 0.13 8.30 19.77
N ILE A 95 0.50 8.68 18.54
CA ILE A 95 -0.15 8.17 17.32
C ILE A 95 0.00 6.64 17.22
N LYS A 96 1.17 6.11 17.59
CA LYS A 96 1.41 4.66 17.61
C LYS A 96 0.57 3.94 18.66
N ASP A 97 0.46 4.49 19.87
CA ASP A 97 -0.32 3.88 20.96
C ASP A 97 -1.83 3.96 20.67
N GLU A 98 -2.30 5.09 20.14
CA GLU A 98 -3.67 5.28 19.68
C GLU A 98 -4.00 4.33 18.52
N PHE A 99 -3.06 4.15 17.58
CA PHE A 99 -3.17 3.16 16.52
C PHE A 99 -3.32 1.74 17.07
N LEU A 100 -2.48 1.31 18.01
CA LEU A 100 -2.57 -0.05 18.58
C LEU A 100 -3.90 -0.28 19.31
N SER A 101 -4.42 0.76 19.96
CA SER A 101 -5.73 0.71 20.62
C SER A 101 -6.87 0.57 19.60
N THR A 102 -6.91 1.42 18.58
CA THR A 102 -7.93 1.38 17.52
C THR A 102 -7.84 0.09 16.73
N LEU A 103 -6.62 -0.34 16.36
CA LEU A 103 -6.37 -1.63 15.71
C LEU A 103 -6.96 -2.79 16.50
N SER A 104 -6.66 -2.85 17.81
CA SER A 104 -7.16 -3.92 18.67
C SER A 104 -8.68 -3.94 18.71
N HIS A 105 -9.34 -2.77 18.69
CA HIS A 105 -10.78 -2.67 18.68
C HIS A 105 -11.38 -3.12 17.33
N GLU A 106 -10.85 -2.60 16.23
CA GLU A 106 -11.32 -2.88 14.86
C GLU A 106 -11.10 -4.35 14.46
N LEU A 107 -10.03 -5.01 14.94
CA LEU A 107 -9.84 -6.46 14.75
C LEU A 107 -10.81 -7.28 15.62
N ARG A 108 -11.09 -6.83 16.85
CA ARG A 108 -11.89 -7.59 17.82
C ARG A 108 -13.36 -7.63 17.44
N THR A 109 -13.93 -6.54 16.94
CA THR A 109 -15.37 -6.47 16.60
C THR A 109 -15.82 -7.54 15.58
N PRO A 110 -15.22 -7.67 14.38
CA PRO A 110 -15.62 -8.69 13.41
C PRO A 110 -15.32 -10.10 13.95
N LEU A 111 -14.20 -10.29 14.63
CA LEU A 111 -13.84 -11.58 15.23
C LEU A 111 -14.86 -12.04 16.28
N GLN A 112 -15.33 -11.13 17.15
CA GLN A 112 -16.37 -11.43 18.14
C GLN A 112 -17.70 -11.81 17.48
N ALA A 113 -18.07 -11.14 16.39
CA ALA A 113 -19.27 -11.49 15.63
C ALA A 113 -19.15 -12.89 15.02
N ILE A 114 -18.01 -13.22 14.39
CA ILE A 114 -17.74 -14.55 13.81
C ILE A 114 -17.82 -15.63 14.89
N LEU A 115 -17.11 -15.44 16.01
CA LEU A 115 -17.09 -16.41 17.11
C LEU A 115 -18.47 -16.58 17.74
N GLY A 116 -19.22 -15.49 17.93
CA GLY A 116 -20.56 -15.52 18.50
C GLY A 116 -21.55 -16.32 17.65
N TRP A 117 -21.64 -16.01 16.35
CA TRP A 117 -22.53 -16.72 15.43
C TRP A 117 -22.08 -18.16 15.18
N SER A 118 -20.78 -18.42 15.12
CA SER A 118 -20.24 -19.78 15.02
C SER A 118 -20.63 -20.64 16.23
N HIS A 119 -20.58 -20.07 17.45
CA HIS A 119 -21.02 -20.77 18.65
C HIS A 119 -22.52 -21.07 18.65
N LEU A 120 -23.35 -20.13 18.17
CA LEU A 120 -24.79 -20.32 18.04
C LEU A 120 -25.13 -21.39 16.99
N LEU A 121 -24.48 -21.38 15.83
CA LEU A 121 -24.61 -22.43 14.82
C LEU A 121 -24.26 -23.81 15.38
N ARG A 122 -23.13 -23.91 16.10
CA ARG A 122 -22.69 -25.16 16.73
C ARG A 122 -23.64 -25.66 17.82
N SER A 123 -24.44 -24.78 18.42
CA SER A 123 -25.43 -25.18 19.43
C SER A 123 -26.57 -26.01 18.83
N GLY A 124 -26.84 -25.90 17.52
CA GLY A 124 -27.89 -26.65 16.83
C GLY A 124 -29.32 -26.20 17.13
N HIS A 125 -29.52 -25.07 17.81
CA HIS A 125 -30.84 -24.56 18.21
C HIS A 125 -31.38 -23.44 17.29
N LEU A 126 -30.69 -23.13 16.19
CA LEU A 126 -31.11 -22.08 15.26
C LEU A 126 -32.12 -22.63 14.25
N GLY A 127 -33.15 -21.84 13.93
CA GLY A 127 -34.02 -22.12 12.79
C GLY A 127 -33.29 -21.96 11.46
N PRO A 128 -33.91 -22.36 10.33
CA PRO A 128 -33.30 -22.24 9.00
C PRO A 128 -32.98 -20.78 8.63
N GLU A 129 -33.88 -19.82 8.92
CA GLU A 129 -33.63 -18.39 8.66
C GLU A 129 -32.49 -17.82 9.49
N ASP A 130 -32.41 -18.20 10.78
CA ASP A 130 -31.33 -17.75 11.67
C ASP A 130 -29.97 -18.38 11.30
N THR A 131 -29.99 -19.58 10.72
CA THR A 131 -28.79 -20.29 10.23
C THR A 131 -28.20 -19.57 9.02
N GLU A 132 -29.04 -19.20 8.05
CA GLU A 132 -28.63 -18.44 6.86
C GLU A 132 -28.08 -17.06 7.26
N ARG A 133 -28.81 -16.35 8.14
CA ARG A 133 -28.36 -15.05 8.68
C ARG A 133 -27.03 -15.16 9.44
N ALA A 134 -26.81 -16.24 10.18
CA ALA A 134 -25.57 -16.48 10.89
C ALA A 134 -24.42 -16.68 9.90
N ALA A 135 -24.62 -17.47 8.83
CA ALA A 135 -23.63 -17.68 7.77
C ALA A 135 -23.27 -16.36 7.06
N GLU A 136 -24.27 -15.59 6.60
CA GLU A 136 -24.05 -14.28 5.97
C GLU A 136 -23.29 -13.31 6.90
N THR A 137 -23.62 -13.34 8.20
CA THR A 137 -22.94 -12.46 9.17
C THR A 137 -21.50 -12.89 9.39
N ILE A 138 -21.21 -14.19 9.46
CA ILE A 138 -19.85 -14.72 9.57
C ILE A 138 -19.04 -14.32 8.34
N GLU A 139 -19.56 -14.58 7.14
CA GLU A 139 -18.91 -14.29 5.87
C GLU A 139 -18.56 -12.79 5.74
N ARG A 140 -19.54 -11.91 5.95
CA ARG A 140 -19.32 -10.46 5.89
C ARG A 140 -18.24 -9.99 6.86
N ASN A 141 -18.22 -10.51 8.09
CA ASN A 141 -17.22 -10.14 9.08
C ASN A 141 -15.85 -10.75 8.78
N ALA A 142 -15.79 -11.93 8.17
CA ALA A 142 -14.55 -12.56 7.74
C ALA A 142 -13.89 -11.74 6.62
N HIS A 143 -14.65 -11.33 5.60
CA HIS A 143 -14.14 -10.43 4.56
C HIS A 143 -13.68 -9.09 5.13
N ALA A 144 -14.42 -8.50 6.08
CA ALA A 144 -13.97 -7.29 6.76
C ALA A 144 -12.63 -7.50 7.50
N GLN A 145 -12.44 -8.68 8.10
CA GLN A 145 -11.18 -9.05 8.75
C GLN A 145 -10.03 -9.18 7.76
N VAL A 146 -10.26 -9.83 6.62
CA VAL A 146 -9.27 -9.96 5.53
C VAL A 146 -8.82 -8.58 5.06
N GLN A 147 -9.77 -7.69 4.77
CA GLN A 147 -9.47 -6.32 4.35
C GLN A 147 -8.62 -5.56 5.37
N LEU A 148 -8.94 -5.67 6.67
CA LEU A 148 -8.15 -5.03 7.73
C LEU A 148 -6.71 -5.53 7.75
N VAL A 149 -6.51 -6.84 7.58
CA VAL A 149 -5.17 -7.44 7.52
C VAL A 149 -4.41 -6.96 6.29
N GLU A 150 -5.05 -6.92 5.12
CA GLU A 150 -4.45 -6.42 3.88
C GLU A 150 -4.04 -4.96 3.98
N ASP A 151 -4.90 -4.09 4.51
CA ASP A 151 -4.61 -2.67 4.72
C ASP A 151 -3.38 -2.49 5.63
N LEU A 152 -3.23 -3.32 6.68
CA LEU A 152 -2.08 -3.28 7.58
C LEU A 152 -0.79 -3.75 6.91
N LEU A 153 -0.88 -4.80 6.08
CA LEU A 153 0.26 -5.30 5.31
C LEU A 153 0.71 -4.25 4.28
N ASP A 154 -0.23 -3.56 3.64
CA ASP A 154 0.07 -2.48 2.71
C ASP A 154 0.76 -1.32 3.44
N VAL A 155 0.22 -0.85 4.58
CA VAL A 155 0.86 0.20 5.39
C VAL A 155 2.27 -0.21 5.85
N SER A 156 2.46 -1.46 6.25
CA SER A 156 3.78 -1.98 6.63
C SER A 156 4.77 -1.96 5.45
N ARG A 157 4.34 -2.40 4.27
CA ARG A 157 5.15 -2.38 3.03
C ARG A 157 5.48 -0.95 2.60
N ILE A 158 4.53 -0.03 2.77
CA ILE A 158 4.70 1.40 2.52
C ILE A 158 5.76 2.00 3.46
N ILE A 159 5.60 1.83 4.77
CA ILE A 159 6.52 2.37 5.79
C ILE A 159 7.94 1.84 5.59
N THR A 160 8.07 0.57 5.21
CA THR A 160 9.38 -0.06 4.98
C THR A 160 9.97 0.23 3.60
N GLY A 161 9.26 0.95 2.73
CA GLY A 161 9.70 1.22 1.35
C GLY A 161 9.79 -0.05 0.48
N LYS A 162 9.14 -1.14 0.89
CA LYS A 162 9.17 -2.44 0.20
C LYS A 162 8.00 -2.64 -0.76
N LEU A 163 7.05 -1.69 -0.82
CA LEU A 163 5.96 -1.74 -1.78
C LEU A 163 6.53 -1.52 -3.19
N ARG A 164 6.36 -2.52 -4.06
CA ARG A 164 6.71 -2.47 -5.48
C ARG A 164 5.44 -2.62 -6.29
N LEU A 165 5.33 -1.83 -7.35
CA LEU A 165 4.22 -1.89 -8.31
C LEU A 165 4.57 -2.84 -9.45
N ASP A 166 3.60 -3.63 -9.92
CA ASP A 166 3.71 -4.32 -11.19
C ASP A 166 3.18 -3.44 -12.32
N VAL A 167 4.08 -2.59 -12.86
CA VAL A 167 3.68 -1.55 -13.80
C VAL A 167 3.54 -2.13 -15.22
N GLY A 168 2.33 -2.07 -15.76
CA GLY A 168 2.00 -2.38 -17.15
C GLY A 168 1.10 -1.32 -17.79
N PRO A 169 0.75 -1.46 -19.09
CA PRO A 169 -0.30 -0.65 -19.70
C PRO A 169 -1.66 -1.06 -19.14
N VAL A 170 -2.41 -0.10 -18.60
CA VAL A 170 -3.71 -0.34 -17.95
C VAL A 170 -4.79 0.52 -18.58
N ASP A 171 -5.91 -0.10 -18.94
CA ASP A 171 -7.13 0.60 -19.30
C ASP A 171 -7.89 1.01 -18.03
N LEU A 172 -7.97 2.31 -17.77
CA LEU A 172 -8.62 2.85 -16.58
C LEU A 172 -10.14 2.68 -16.62
N ALA A 173 -10.75 2.54 -17.80
CA ALA A 173 -12.18 2.28 -17.92
C ALA A 173 -12.55 0.93 -17.29
N GLU A 174 -11.78 -0.11 -17.59
CA GLU A 174 -11.98 -1.45 -17.02
C GLU A 174 -11.78 -1.46 -15.50
N VAL A 175 -10.73 -0.78 -15.04
CA VAL A 175 -10.42 -0.65 -13.60
C VAL A 175 -11.56 0.05 -12.85
N ILE A 176 -12.08 1.16 -13.40
CA ILE A 176 -13.18 1.91 -12.79
C ILE A 176 -14.46 1.07 -12.78
N GLN A 177 -14.75 0.37 -13.88
CA GLN A 177 -15.91 -0.50 -13.98
C GLN A 177 -15.89 -1.62 -12.93
N ALA A 178 -14.75 -2.30 -12.78
CA ALA A 178 -14.56 -3.33 -11.76
C ALA A 178 -14.77 -2.80 -10.33
N ALA A 179 -14.22 -1.61 -10.03
CA ALA A 179 -14.41 -0.97 -8.72
C ALA A 179 -15.87 -0.58 -8.45
N ILE A 180 -16.59 -0.08 -9.47
CA ILE A 180 -18.02 0.25 -9.38
C ILE A 180 -18.86 -1.00 -9.11
N ASP A 181 -18.58 -2.09 -9.82
CA ASP A 181 -19.35 -3.33 -9.66
C ASP A 181 -19.16 -3.94 -8.27
N ALA A 182 -17.97 -3.82 -7.69
CA ALA A 182 -17.72 -4.22 -6.30
C ALA A 182 -18.53 -3.40 -5.26
N VAL A 183 -18.76 -2.10 -5.49
CA VAL A 183 -19.51 -1.24 -4.54
C VAL A 183 -21.01 -1.17 -4.82
N ARG A 184 -21.46 -1.67 -5.98
CA ARG A 184 -22.85 -1.59 -6.44
C ARG A 184 -23.85 -2.18 -5.43
N PRO A 185 -23.63 -3.35 -4.80
CA PRO A 185 -24.57 -3.89 -3.82
C PRO A 185 -24.74 -2.98 -2.60
N ALA A 186 -23.63 -2.44 -2.08
CA ALA A 186 -23.65 -1.52 -0.94
C ALA A 186 -24.35 -0.19 -1.27
N ALA A 187 -24.16 0.33 -2.49
CA ALA A 187 -24.86 1.52 -2.97
C ALA A 187 -26.37 1.27 -3.14
N GLN A 188 -26.77 0.13 -3.73
CA GLN A 188 -28.17 -0.26 -3.91
C GLN A 188 -28.91 -0.45 -2.58
N ALA A 189 -28.27 -1.10 -1.60
CA ALA A 189 -28.82 -1.27 -0.25
C ALA A 189 -29.13 0.08 0.44
N ARG A 190 -28.45 1.15 0.04
CA ARG A 190 -28.66 2.52 0.51
C ARG A 190 -29.42 3.41 -0.47
N SER A 191 -29.88 2.86 -1.59
CA SER A 191 -30.55 3.59 -2.68
C SER A 191 -29.72 4.76 -3.23
N ILE A 192 -28.39 4.64 -3.23
CA ILE A 192 -27.49 5.66 -3.76
C ILE A 192 -27.37 5.50 -5.28
N ARG A 193 -27.51 6.61 -6.02
CA ARG A 193 -27.33 6.63 -7.48
C ARG A 193 -25.85 6.71 -7.84
N LEU A 194 -25.31 5.63 -8.42
CA LEU A 194 -23.98 5.60 -9.02
C LEU A 194 -24.04 6.06 -10.48
N GLN A 195 -23.23 7.07 -10.82
CA GLN A 195 -23.09 7.56 -12.19
C GLN A 195 -21.64 7.44 -12.64
N MET A 196 -21.43 7.02 -13.88
CA MET A 196 -20.11 6.88 -14.47
C MET A 196 -20.05 7.67 -15.77
N LEU A 197 -19.03 8.49 -15.92
CA LEU A 197 -18.74 9.29 -17.10
C LEU A 197 -17.30 9.01 -17.52
N LEU A 198 -17.13 8.18 -18.56
CA LEU A 198 -15.82 7.80 -19.07
C LEU A 198 -15.55 8.50 -20.40
N ASP A 199 -14.46 9.23 -20.50
CA ASP A 199 -13.94 9.74 -21.76
C ASP A 199 -13.34 8.59 -22.60
N PRO A 200 -13.88 8.29 -23.79
CA PRO A 200 -13.33 7.25 -24.67
C PRO A 200 -11.92 7.53 -25.17
N GLU A 201 -11.47 8.79 -25.12
CA GLU A 201 -10.11 9.20 -25.50
C GLU A 201 -9.10 9.11 -24.35
N ALA A 202 -9.54 8.65 -23.17
CA ALA A 202 -8.68 8.28 -22.06
C ALA A 202 -7.86 7.03 -22.44
N GLY A 203 -6.68 7.26 -23.03
CA GLY A 203 -5.75 6.19 -23.40
C GLY A 203 -5.18 5.42 -22.20
N PRO A 204 -4.44 4.33 -22.43
CA PRO A 204 -3.89 3.52 -21.36
C PRO A 204 -2.86 4.32 -20.52
N VAL A 205 -2.79 4.00 -19.22
CA VAL A 205 -1.77 4.55 -18.30
C VAL A 205 -0.73 3.50 -17.93
N SER A 206 0.44 3.95 -17.48
CA SER A 206 1.41 3.07 -16.83
C SER A 206 0.96 2.84 -15.39
N GLY A 207 0.64 1.62 -15.03
CA GLY A 207 0.36 1.31 -13.63
C GLY A 207 0.14 -0.15 -13.32
N ASP A 208 -0.08 -0.41 -12.04
CA ASP A 208 -0.48 -1.70 -11.54
C ASP A 208 -2.01 -1.72 -11.45
N ALA A 209 -2.65 -2.52 -12.29
CA ALA A 209 -4.11 -2.56 -12.43
C ALA A 209 -4.80 -2.85 -11.09
N ASN A 210 -4.27 -3.77 -10.29
CA ASN A 210 -4.84 -4.14 -9.00
C ASN A 210 -4.73 -2.97 -8.00
N ARG A 211 -3.61 -2.24 -8.01
CA ARG A 211 -3.40 -1.08 -7.13
C ARG A 211 -4.20 0.14 -7.58
N LEU A 212 -4.38 0.34 -8.88
CA LEU A 212 -5.27 1.36 -9.43
C LEU A 212 -6.73 1.06 -9.09
N GLN A 213 -7.15 -0.22 -9.16
CA GLN A 213 -8.48 -0.63 -8.71
C GLN A 213 -8.67 -0.37 -7.22
N GLN A 214 -7.66 -0.69 -6.39
CA GLN A 214 -7.67 -0.40 -4.95
C GLN A 214 -7.84 1.10 -4.67
N ILE A 215 -7.21 1.98 -5.45
CA ILE A 215 -7.39 3.44 -5.36
C ILE A 215 -8.86 3.81 -5.58
N VAL A 216 -9.43 3.41 -6.72
CA VAL A 216 -10.81 3.77 -7.10
C VAL A 216 -11.82 3.18 -6.11
N TRP A 217 -11.63 1.92 -5.72
CA TRP A 217 -12.47 1.23 -4.76
C TRP A 217 -12.46 1.90 -3.38
N ASN A 218 -11.29 2.31 -2.86
CA ASN A 218 -11.19 3.03 -1.58
C ASN A 218 -11.91 4.39 -1.63
N LEU A 219 -11.85 5.10 -2.74
CA LEU A 219 -12.57 6.37 -2.91
C LEU A 219 -14.09 6.13 -2.99
N LEU A 220 -14.52 5.13 -3.75
CA LEU A 220 -15.92 4.76 -3.93
C LEU A 220 -16.57 4.23 -2.64
N THR A 221 -15.90 3.36 -1.91
CA THR A 221 -16.39 2.84 -0.62
C THR A 221 -16.57 3.96 0.39
N ASN A 222 -15.64 4.91 0.45
CA ASN A 222 -15.79 6.12 1.27
C ASN A 222 -16.98 6.97 0.81
N ALA A 223 -17.12 7.22 -0.49
CA ALA A 223 -18.24 7.97 -1.04
C ALA A 223 -19.60 7.33 -0.68
N VAL A 224 -19.75 6.02 -0.89
CA VAL A 224 -20.96 5.27 -0.53
C VAL A 224 -21.20 5.26 0.98
N LYS A 225 -20.14 5.11 1.78
CA LYS A 225 -20.21 5.09 3.24
C LYS A 225 -20.76 6.41 3.81
N PHE A 226 -20.29 7.54 3.30
CA PHE A 226 -20.59 8.86 3.85
C PHE A 226 -21.72 9.62 3.13
N THR A 227 -22.28 9.04 2.07
CA THR A 227 -23.46 9.58 1.37
C THR A 227 -24.76 9.10 2.02
N PRO A 228 -25.71 9.98 2.37
CA PRO A 228 -27.00 9.57 2.92
C PRO A 228 -27.81 8.73 1.92
N LYS A 229 -28.88 8.09 2.39
CA LYS A 229 -29.79 7.36 1.50
C LYS A 229 -30.34 8.29 0.41
N GLU A 230 -30.56 7.74 -0.79
CA GLU A 230 -31.03 8.49 -1.99
C GLU A 230 -30.04 9.54 -2.54
N GLY A 231 -28.82 9.62 -1.99
CA GLY A 231 -27.77 10.47 -2.51
C GLY A 231 -27.20 10.03 -3.85
N ARG A 232 -26.15 10.73 -4.30
CA ARG A 232 -25.46 10.46 -5.56
C ARG A 232 -23.96 10.32 -5.36
N VAL A 233 -23.36 9.42 -6.12
CA VAL A 233 -21.91 9.31 -6.30
C VAL A 233 -21.62 9.26 -7.79
N GLN A 234 -20.71 10.11 -8.25
CA GLN A 234 -20.29 10.21 -9.64
C GLN A 234 -18.80 9.89 -9.75
N VAL A 235 -18.46 8.99 -10.67
CA VAL A 235 -17.08 8.76 -11.11
C VAL A 235 -16.91 9.33 -12.51
N ARG A 236 -15.86 10.12 -12.69
CA ARG A 236 -15.50 10.70 -13.97
C ARG A 236 -14.06 10.35 -14.33
N LEU A 237 -13.85 9.96 -15.57
CA LEU A 237 -12.54 9.77 -16.18
C LEU A 237 -12.41 10.77 -17.32
N GLU A 238 -11.45 11.69 -17.23
CA GLU A 238 -11.18 12.71 -18.26
C GLU A 238 -9.69 12.75 -18.59
N ARG A 239 -9.36 12.91 -19.88
CA ARG A 239 -8.00 13.22 -20.30
C ARG A 239 -7.78 14.73 -20.30
N VAL A 240 -6.87 15.21 -19.46
CA VAL A 240 -6.53 16.63 -19.36
C VAL A 240 -5.07 16.83 -19.78
N ASN A 241 -4.86 17.32 -21.01
CA ASN A 241 -3.53 17.54 -21.58
C ASN A 241 -2.64 16.28 -21.56
N SER A 242 -1.64 16.26 -20.67
CA SER A 242 -0.61 15.22 -20.51
C SER A 242 -0.90 14.24 -19.37
N HIS A 243 -2.04 14.36 -18.70
CA HIS A 243 -2.42 13.49 -17.59
C HIS A 243 -3.88 13.05 -17.71
N ILE A 244 -4.22 11.99 -16.99
CA ILE A 244 -5.59 11.51 -16.83
C ILE A 244 -6.07 11.88 -15.44
N GLU A 245 -7.30 12.36 -15.34
CA GLU A 245 -7.97 12.68 -14.10
C GLU A 245 -9.09 11.67 -13.82
N ILE A 246 -9.02 11.02 -12.67
CA ILE A 246 -10.11 10.23 -12.10
C ILE A 246 -10.72 11.08 -10.98
N THR A 247 -11.96 11.49 -11.17
CA THR A 247 -12.71 12.30 -10.20
C THR A 247 -13.82 11.46 -9.58
N VAL A 248 -13.82 11.33 -8.25
CA VAL A 248 -14.91 10.70 -7.48
C VAL A 248 -15.59 11.77 -6.66
N SER A 249 -16.86 12.06 -6.96
CA SER A 249 -17.67 13.09 -6.31
C SER A 249 -18.90 12.49 -5.64
N ASP A 250 -19.17 12.87 -4.40
CA ASP A 250 -20.30 12.41 -3.61
C ASP A 250 -21.17 13.57 -3.11
N SER A 251 -22.43 13.30 -2.79
CA SER A 251 -23.35 14.25 -2.15
C SER A 251 -23.52 13.97 -0.65
N GLY A 252 -22.47 13.52 0.01
CA GLY A 252 -22.46 13.14 1.41
C GLY A 252 -22.27 14.29 2.39
N LYS A 253 -21.91 13.93 3.63
CA LYS A 253 -21.75 14.86 4.75
C LYS A 253 -20.64 15.91 4.58
N GLY A 254 -19.82 15.80 3.53
CA GLY A 254 -18.66 16.66 3.31
C GLY A 254 -17.59 16.57 4.39
N ILE A 255 -16.61 17.46 4.32
CA ILE A 255 -15.46 17.51 5.22
C ILE A 255 -15.33 18.95 5.75
N THR A 256 -15.06 19.08 7.06
CA THR A 256 -14.84 20.39 7.68
C THR A 256 -13.50 20.98 7.24
N ALA A 257 -13.43 22.32 7.13
CA ALA A 257 -12.22 23.02 6.69
C ALA A 257 -11.01 22.72 7.58
N ASP A 258 -11.22 22.52 8.88
CA ASP A 258 -10.16 22.20 9.84
C ASP A 258 -9.58 20.78 9.65
N PHE A 259 -10.37 19.85 9.11
CA PHE A 259 -9.96 18.48 8.89
C PHE A 259 -9.40 18.24 7.48
N LEU A 260 -9.81 19.04 6.49
CA LEU A 260 -9.41 18.89 5.07
C LEU A 260 -7.89 18.77 4.84
N PRO A 261 -7.00 19.55 5.51
CA PRO A 261 -5.55 19.42 5.36
C PRO A 261 -4.97 18.09 5.84
N HIS A 262 -5.77 17.31 6.55
CA HIS A 262 -5.32 16.15 7.31
C HIS A 262 -6.01 14.84 6.89
N ILE A 263 -6.78 14.87 5.81
CA ILE A 263 -7.56 13.71 5.32
C ILE A 263 -6.69 12.56 4.82
N PHE A 264 -5.44 12.85 4.45
CA PHE A 264 -4.45 11.85 4.02
C PHE A 264 -3.52 11.42 5.16
N ASP A 265 -3.64 12.03 6.34
CA ASP A 265 -2.87 11.61 7.51
C ASP A 265 -3.30 10.21 7.94
N ARG A 266 -2.32 9.36 8.23
CA ARG A 266 -2.56 7.99 8.69
C ARG A 266 -3.23 8.02 10.06
N PHE A 267 -4.17 7.08 10.26
CA PHE A 267 -4.86 6.87 11.54
C PHE A 267 -5.72 8.04 12.00
N ARG A 268 -6.04 8.98 11.10
CA ARG A 268 -6.81 10.16 11.43
C ARG A 268 -8.26 10.01 11.01
N GLN A 269 -9.18 10.40 11.89
CA GLN A 269 -10.62 10.38 11.66
C GLN A 269 -11.26 11.70 12.12
N ALA A 270 -12.27 12.15 11.38
CA ALA A 270 -12.97 13.40 11.67
C ALA A 270 -13.84 13.33 12.95
N ASP A 271 -14.38 12.15 13.29
CA ASP A 271 -15.34 11.97 14.38
C ASP A 271 -14.86 10.89 15.37
N GLN A 272 -13.94 11.23 16.30
CA GLN A 272 -13.57 10.30 17.39
C GLN A 272 -14.65 10.22 18.49
N THR A 273 -15.58 11.18 18.54
CA THR A 273 -16.55 11.38 19.62
C THR A 273 -17.95 10.82 19.34
N SER A 274 -18.21 10.33 18.12
CA SER A 274 -19.53 9.78 17.78
C SER A 274 -19.61 8.30 18.15
N THR A 275 -20.16 8.05 19.33
CA THR A 275 -20.69 6.76 19.74
C THR A 275 -21.57 6.16 18.64
N ARG A 276 -21.08 5.08 18.00
CA ARG A 276 -21.80 4.14 17.13
C ARG A 276 -22.28 4.72 15.79
N GLY A 277 -21.52 4.42 14.74
CA GLY A 277 -22.09 4.44 13.39
C GLY A 277 -21.16 3.96 12.28
N HIS A 278 -19.88 4.33 12.30
CA HIS A 278 -19.03 4.17 11.11
C HIS A 278 -17.56 3.90 11.47
N GLY A 279 -17.24 2.66 11.86
CA GLY A 279 -15.88 2.19 12.17
C GLY A 279 -14.92 2.20 10.97
N GLY A 280 -13.62 2.12 11.25
CA GLY A 280 -12.52 2.03 10.28
C GLY A 280 -11.17 2.42 10.91
N LEU A 281 -10.05 2.05 10.29
CA LEU A 281 -8.71 2.39 10.80
C LEU A 281 -8.19 3.78 10.39
N GLY A 282 -8.90 4.49 9.51
CA GLY A 282 -8.42 5.75 8.94
C GLY A 282 -7.22 5.56 8.01
N LEU A 283 -7.13 4.41 7.35
CA LEU A 283 -6.01 4.05 6.48
C LEU A 283 -6.30 4.25 5.00
N GLY A 284 -7.54 4.08 4.56
CA GLY A 284 -7.91 4.05 3.13
C GLY A 284 -7.35 5.23 2.32
N LEU A 285 -7.60 6.48 2.74
CA LEU A 285 -7.10 7.65 2.02
C LEU A 285 -5.58 7.81 2.06
N SER A 286 -4.92 7.39 3.15
CA SER A 286 -3.46 7.41 3.24
C SER A 286 -2.80 6.36 2.33
N ILE A 287 -3.44 5.19 2.16
CA ILE A 287 -3.02 4.16 1.20
C ILE A 287 -3.21 4.70 -0.22
N VAL A 288 -4.38 5.28 -0.51
CA VAL A 288 -4.64 5.91 -1.81
C VAL A 288 -3.56 6.95 -2.16
N HIS A 289 -3.26 7.87 -1.24
CA HIS A 289 -2.23 8.89 -1.44
C HIS A 289 -0.89 8.27 -1.83
N GLN A 290 -0.42 7.27 -1.07
CA GLN A 290 0.84 6.62 -1.36
C GLN A 290 0.84 5.85 -2.68
N LEU A 291 -0.25 5.13 -2.98
CA LEU A 291 -0.37 4.36 -4.22
C LEU A 291 -0.33 5.30 -5.42
N VAL A 292 -1.04 6.43 -5.38
CA VAL A 292 -1.03 7.44 -6.43
C VAL A 292 0.36 8.03 -6.62
N GLU A 293 1.08 8.36 -5.54
CA GLU A 293 2.46 8.84 -5.60
C GLU A 293 3.41 7.82 -6.24
N LEU A 294 3.27 6.53 -5.89
CA LEU A 294 4.10 5.47 -6.48
C LEU A 294 3.85 5.28 -7.98
N HIS A 295 2.65 5.63 -8.46
CA HIS A 295 2.33 5.68 -9.89
C HIS A 295 2.80 6.98 -10.57
N GLY A 296 3.50 7.87 -9.84
CA GLY A 296 3.95 9.17 -10.35
C GLY A 296 2.84 10.20 -10.49
N GLY A 297 1.70 9.98 -9.83
CA GLY A 297 0.54 10.85 -9.83
C GLY A 297 0.42 11.77 -8.62
N SER A 298 -0.71 12.48 -8.53
CA SER A 298 -1.09 13.23 -7.33
C SER A 298 -2.57 13.07 -7.00
N ILE A 299 -2.96 13.21 -5.73
CA ILE A 299 -4.36 13.20 -5.30
C ILE A 299 -4.71 14.47 -4.53
N GLN A 300 -5.90 14.99 -4.75
CA GLN A 300 -6.44 16.16 -4.07
C GLN A 300 -7.86 15.88 -3.57
N GLY A 301 -8.20 16.41 -2.40
CA GLY A 301 -9.55 16.34 -1.83
C GLY A 301 -10.13 17.75 -1.71
N HIS A 302 -11.35 17.94 -2.20
CA HIS A 302 -12.10 19.17 -2.10
C HIS A 302 -13.47 18.91 -1.45
N SER A 303 -13.84 19.72 -0.46
CA SER A 303 -15.19 19.73 0.09
C SER A 303 -15.58 21.18 0.39
N PRO A 304 -16.74 21.67 -0.11
CA PRO A 304 -17.20 23.03 0.18
C PRO A 304 -17.60 23.25 1.65
N GLY A 305 -17.72 22.18 2.43
CA GLY A 305 -18.13 22.19 3.83
C GLY A 305 -19.08 21.06 4.16
N GLN A 306 -19.62 21.10 5.38
CA GLN A 306 -20.55 20.08 5.87
C GLN A 306 -21.83 20.03 5.02
N ASP A 307 -22.31 18.81 4.75
CA ASP A 307 -23.48 18.46 3.94
C ASP A 307 -23.46 18.92 2.48
N GLN A 308 -22.28 19.29 1.97
CA GLN A 308 -22.08 19.70 0.57
C GLN A 308 -21.33 18.65 -0.27
N GLY A 309 -21.06 17.48 0.30
CA GLY A 309 -20.34 16.40 -0.37
C GLY A 309 -18.83 16.61 -0.44
N THR A 310 -18.16 15.63 -1.04
CA THR A 310 -16.71 15.63 -1.22
C THR A 310 -16.37 15.26 -2.65
N THR A 311 -15.27 15.80 -3.16
CA THR A 311 -14.72 15.46 -4.46
C THR A 311 -13.24 15.14 -4.32
N PHE A 312 -12.85 13.94 -4.70
CA PHE A 312 -11.46 13.50 -4.77
C PHE A 312 -11.04 13.45 -6.23
N THR A 313 -9.88 14.05 -6.54
CA THR A 313 -9.31 14.09 -7.89
C THR A 313 -7.94 13.41 -7.86
N VAL A 314 -7.80 12.32 -8.61
CA VAL A 314 -6.55 11.58 -8.81
C VAL A 314 -6.02 11.91 -10.19
N GLN A 315 -4.77 12.37 -10.26
CA GLN A 315 -4.08 12.72 -11.49
C GLN A 315 -2.99 11.68 -11.75
N LEU A 316 -3.00 11.04 -12.92
CA LEU A 316 -2.00 10.05 -13.33
C LEU A 316 -1.32 10.48 -14.63
N PRO A 317 0.01 10.29 -14.78
CA PRO A 317 0.71 10.62 -16.01
C PRO A 317 0.24 9.69 -17.15
N LEU A 318 0.03 10.26 -18.34
CA LEU A 318 -0.28 9.48 -19.53
C LEU A 318 0.91 8.61 -19.93
N LEU A 319 0.64 7.40 -20.43
CA LEU A 319 1.64 6.65 -21.17
C LEU A 319 1.90 7.41 -22.47
N ASN A 320 3.15 7.80 -22.75
CA ASN A 320 3.54 8.30 -24.07
C ASN A 320 3.50 7.15 -25.08
N VAL A 321 2.29 6.75 -25.48
CA VAL A 321 2.10 5.95 -26.69
C VAL A 321 2.36 6.88 -27.85
N ARG A 322 3.55 6.80 -28.45
CA ARG A 322 3.68 7.29 -29.84
C ARG A 322 2.61 6.55 -30.63
N PRO A 323 1.67 7.23 -31.29
CA PRO A 323 0.71 6.55 -32.13
C PRO A 323 1.49 5.74 -33.16
N SER A 324 1.35 4.41 -33.10
CA SER A 324 1.76 3.51 -34.17
C SER A 324 0.84 3.80 -35.36
N GLY A 325 1.18 4.84 -36.13
CA GLY A 325 0.31 5.33 -37.20
C GLY A 325 0.80 6.58 -37.93
N ALA A 326 2.07 6.95 -37.81
CA ALA A 326 2.70 7.89 -38.73
C ALA A 326 3.84 7.15 -39.44
N GLU A 327 3.59 6.78 -40.69
CA GLU A 327 4.59 6.37 -41.65
C GLU A 327 5.61 7.51 -41.78
N GLU A 328 6.78 7.35 -41.17
CA GLU A 328 8.00 8.01 -41.66
C GLU A 328 8.92 6.92 -42.20
N ASP A 329 9.15 7.07 -43.49
CA ASP A 329 9.85 6.20 -44.41
C ASP A 329 11.34 6.04 -44.01
N GLY A 330 11.81 4.80 -44.07
CA GLY A 330 13.24 4.46 -44.17
C GLY A 330 14.11 4.65 -42.93
N LEU A 331 14.31 3.56 -42.17
CA LEU A 331 15.63 3.08 -41.76
C LEU A 331 15.49 1.65 -41.20
N GLU A 332 15.69 0.66 -42.08
CA GLU A 332 15.86 -0.73 -41.66
C GLU A 332 17.16 -0.90 -40.87
N ARG A 333 17.07 -1.63 -39.75
CA ARG A 333 17.89 -2.82 -39.49
C ARG A 333 17.11 -3.77 -38.58
N ARG A 334 16.68 -4.89 -39.14
CA ARG A 334 16.05 -6.04 -38.47
C ARG A 334 17.13 -7.10 -38.18
N HIS A 335 17.14 -7.84 -37.06
CA HIS A 335 16.53 -9.17 -36.78
C HIS A 335 17.35 -9.85 -35.63
N PRO A 336 16.94 -10.93 -34.91
CA PRO A 336 16.01 -12.00 -35.31
C PRO A 336 14.95 -12.44 -34.28
N THR A 337 13.98 -13.17 -34.82
CA THR A 337 12.74 -13.68 -34.22
C THR A 337 12.82 -15.20 -34.04
N ALA A 338 12.10 -15.74 -33.05
CA ALA A 338 11.40 -17.03 -33.10
C ALA A 338 10.44 -17.09 -31.90
N GLY A 339 9.13 -17.34 -31.97
CA GLY A 339 8.13 -17.43 -33.03
C GLY A 339 6.79 -17.53 -32.29
N GLN A 340 5.84 -16.63 -32.57
CA GLN A 340 4.52 -16.65 -31.94
C GLN A 340 3.53 -17.38 -32.86
N SER A 341 2.99 -18.48 -32.35
CA SER A 341 1.76 -19.08 -32.85
C SER A 341 0.57 -18.32 -32.26
N LYS A 342 -0.23 -17.67 -33.11
CA LYS A 342 -1.66 -17.44 -32.86
C LYS A 342 -2.40 -18.80 -32.98
N PRO A 343 -3.56 -19.03 -32.33
CA PRO A 343 -4.86 -18.41 -32.64
C PRO A 343 -5.55 -17.88 -31.36
N GLY A 344 -6.62 -17.08 -31.33
CA GLY A 344 -7.78 -16.91 -32.21
C GLY A 344 -8.97 -16.73 -31.25
N GLY A 345 -9.82 -15.71 -31.47
CA GLY A 345 -10.81 -15.28 -30.46
C GLY A 345 -12.12 -16.08 -30.43
N SER A 346 -12.91 -15.84 -29.38
CA SER A 346 -14.38 -15.73 -29.37
C SER A 346 -14.76 -14.95 -28.08
N GLN A 347 -15.59 -13.89 -28.12
CA GLN A 347 -17.05 -13.94 -27.88
C GLN A 347 -17.37 -14.87 -26.68
N GLY A 348 -17.91 -14.42 -25.54
CA GLY A 348 -18.89 -13.37 -25.28
C GLY A 348 -20.25 -14.04 -25.09
N THR A 349 -20.72 -14.14 -23.82
CA THR A 349 -22.02 -14.63 -23.24
C THR A 349 -21.69 -15.49 -22.01
N GLU A 350 -22.37 -15.53 -20.87
CA GLU A 350 -23.54 -14.88 -20.30
C GLU A 350 -23.45 -15.11 -18.78
N LYS A 351 -24.09 -14.25 -17.99
CA LYS A 351 -24.37 -14.53 -16.58
C LYS A 351 -25.24 -15.77 -16.51
N GLU A 352 -24.81 -16.79 -15.78
CA GLU A 352 -25.72 -17.78 -15.22
C GLU A 352 -25.15 -18.30 -13.89
N THR A 353 -26.08 -18.48 -12.97
CA THR A 353 -26.02 -18.92 -11.58
C THR A 353 -24.85 -19.82 -11.18
N ALA A 354 -24.32 -19.57 -9.99
CA ALA A 354 -23.39 -20.44 -9.28
C ALA A 354 -24.00 -21.84 -9.05
N GLU A 355 -23.78 -22.74 -10.00
CA GLU A 355 -23.91 -24.18 -9.83
C GLU A 355 -22.57 -24.80 -10.21
N CYS A 356 -22.13 -25.83 -9.45
CA CYS A 356 -20.88 -26.56 -9.71
C CYS A 356 -20.74 -26.81 -11.23
N PRO A 357 -19.60 -26.46 -11.85
CA PRO A 357 -19.39 -26.82 -13.25
C PRO A 357 -19.55 -28.35 -13.37
N PRO A 358 -20.40 -28.87 -14.29
CA PRO A 358 -20.77 -30.29 -14.37
C PRO A 358 -19.61 -31.26 -14.70
N GLU A 359 -18.38 -30.73 -14.73
CA GLU A 359 -17.19 -31.32 -15.33
C GLU A 359 -16.07 -31.61 -14.31
N LEU A 360 -16.34 -31.41 -13.01
CA LEU A 360 -15.47 -31.85 -11.91
C LEU A 360 -15.77 -33.28 -11.43
N SER A 361 -16.83 -33.89 -11.97
CA SER A 361 -17.20 -35.26 -11.66
C SER A 361 -16.07 -36.21 -12.06
N HIS A 362 -15.57 -36.98 -11.09
CA HIS A 362 -14.48 -37.96 -11.24
C HIS A 362 -13.05 -37.43 -11.39
N LEU A 363 -12.82 -36.11 -11.26
CA LEU A 363 -11.46 -35.56 -11.31
C LEU A 363 -10.66 -35.99 -10.07
N ARG A 364 -9.44 -36.50 -10.25
CA ARG A 364 -8.54 -36.87 -9.15
C ARG A 364 -7.64 -35.70 -8.78
N VAL A 365 -7.92 -35.05 -7.66
CA VAL A 365 -7.17 -33.89 -7.18
C VAL A 365 -6.32 -34.30 -5.98
N LEU A 366 -5.02 -34.00 -6.03
CA LEU A 366 -4.16 -34.07 -4.85
C LEU A 366 -4.02 -32.66 -4.26
N LEU A 367 -4.53 -32.45 -3.05
CA LEU A 367 -4.41 -31.18 -2.33
C LEU A 367 -3.33 -31.27 -1.26
N VAL A 368 -2.43 -30.30 -1.25
CA VAL A 368 -1.31 -30.21 -0.31
C VAL A 368 -1.35 -28.88 0.43
N ASP A 369 -1.53 -28.91 1.74
CA ASP A 369 -1.54 -27.73 2.60
C ASP A 369 -1.23 -28.18 4.05
N ASP A 370 -0.36 -27.46 4.77
CA ASP A 370 0.02 -27.82 6.13
C ASP A 370 -1.08 -27.50 7.17
N GLU A 371 -1.98 -26.58 6.83
CA GLU A 371 -3.08 -26.16 7.69
C GLU A 371 -4.29 -27.10 7.55
N ALA A 372 -4.69 -27.73 8.66
CA ALA A 372 -5.76 -28.72 8.68
C ALA A 372 -7.14 -28.12 8.29
N ASP A 373 -7.43 -26.91 8.75
CA ASP A 373 -8.71 -26.23 8.48
C ASP A 373 -8.84 -25.84 7.01
N SER A 374 -7.77 -25.30 6.42
CA SER A 374 -7.68 -24.98 4.99
C SER A 374 -7.88 -26.22 4.11
N ARG A 375 -7.27 -27.37 4.49
CA ARG A 375 -7.51 -28.65 3.80
C ARG A 375 -8.94 -29.13 3.90
N MET A 376 -9.54 -29.07 5.09
CA MET A 376 -10.91 -29.53 5.31
C MET A 376 -11.92 -28.68 4.53
N LEU A 377 -11.74 -27.35 4.53
CA LEU A 377 -12.58 -26.44 3.74
C LEU A 377 -12.54 -26.79 2.25
N LEU A 378 -11.33 -26.90 1.68
CA LEU A 378 -11.18 -27.22 0.27
C LEU A 378 -11.69 -28.63 -0.05
N GLN A 379 -11.47 -29.61 0.83
CA GLN A 379 -12.05 -30.95 0.67
C GLN A 379 -13.57 -30.89 0.53
N VAL A 380 -14.27 -30.21 1.45
CA VAL A 380 -15.73 -30.07 1.41
C VAL A 380 -16.20 -29.40 0.12
N VAL A 381 -15.48 -28.36 -0.34
CA VAL A 381 -15.78 -27.63 -1.57
C VAL A 381 -15.64 -28.53 -2.81
N PHE A 382 -14.54 -29.28 -2.93
CA PHE A 382 -14.29 -30.15 -4.08
C PHE A 382 -15.15 -31.44 -4.06
N GLU A 383 -15.39 -32.04 -2.89
CA GLU A 383 -16.30 -33.18 -2.73
C GLU A 383 -17.75 -32.78 -3.04
N GLY A 384 -18.15 -31.56 -2.69
CA GLY A 384 -19.44 -30.98 -3.08
C GLY A 384 -19.66 -30.92 -4.61
N CYS A 385 -18.58 -30.92 -5.39
CA CYS A 385 -18.61 -31.03 -6.86
C CYS A 385 -18.23 -32.43 -7.40
N ASN A 386 -18.30 -33.49 -6.57
CA ASN A 386 -18.04 -34.89 -6.93
C ASN A 386 -16.61 -35.19 -7.44
N ALA A 387 -15.60 -34.42 -7.03
CA ALA A 387 -14.19 -34.72 -7.29
C ALA A 387 -13.65 -35.77 -6.30
N GLN A 388 -12.70 -36.60 -6.74
CA GLN A 388 -11.96 -37.53 -5.87
C GLN A 388 -10.72 -36.83 -5.31
N MET A 389 -10.71 -36.59 -4.00
CA MET A 389 -9.65 -35.86 -3.33
C MET A 389 -8.71 -36.79 -2.56
N GLU A 390 -7.41 -36.55 -2.66
CA GLU A 390 -6.42 -37.00 -1.68
C GLU A 390 -5.77 -35.78 -1.02
N LEU A 391 -5.55 -35.87 0.29
CA LEU A 391 -5.03 -34.76 1.09
C LEU A 391 -3.63 -35.08 1.61
N ALA A 392 -2.71 -34.13 1.55
CA ALA A 392 -1.38 -34.26 2.14
C ALA A 392 -1.05 -33.05 3.03
N ALA A 393 -0.43 -33.31 4.18
CA ALA A 393 -0.03 -32.26 5.14
C ALA A 393 1.37 -31.70 4.86
N SER A 394 2.13 -32.31 3.95
CA SER A 394 3.50 -31.93 3.66
C SER A 394 3.91 -32.33 2.24
N ALA A 395 4.95 -31.69 1.70
CA ALA A 395 5.53 -32.05 0.41
C ALA A 395 5.99 -33.53 0.36
N ALA A 396 6.58 -34.05 1.44
CA ALA A 396 7.05 -35.43 1.48
C ALA A 396 5.89 -36.43 1.37
N GLU A 397 4.82 -36.22 2.13
CA GLU A 397 3.60 -37.03 2.06
C GLU A 397 2.94 -36.91 0.68
N ALA A 398 2.85 -35.67 0.16
CA ALA A 398 2.28 -35.40 -1.15
C ALA A 398 3.00 -36.17 -2.26
N PHE A 399 4.34 -36.23 -2.23
CA PHE A 399 5.10 -36.93 -3.25
C PHE A 399 4.89 -38.45 -3.23
N GLU A 400 4.77 -39.06 -2.05
CA GLU A 400 4.46 -40.49 -1.95
C GLU A 400 3.03 -40.80 -2.41
N LYS A 401 2.07 -39.95 -2.04
CA LYS A 401 0.69 -40.04 -2.52
C LYS A 401 0.58 -39.77 -4.01
N PHE A 402 1.38 -38.87 -4.58
CA PHE A 402 1.37 -38.56 -6.01
C PHE A 402 1.70 -39.81 -6.85
N LYS A 403 2.66 -40.63 -6.42
CA LYS A 403 3.06 -41.86 -7.13
C LYS A 403 1.96 -42.92 -7.15
N THR A 404 1.23 -43.07 -6.05
CA THR A 404 0.20 -44.11 -5.89
C THR A 404 -1.16 -43.64 -6.40
N PHE A 405 -1.50 -42.38 -6.13
CA PHE A 405 -2.77 -41.76 -6.49
C PHE A 405 -2.77 -41.20 -7.91
N GLN A 406 -1.65 -40.95 -8.59
CA GLN A 406 -1.62 -40.48 -9.98
C GLN A 406 -2.72 -39.43 -10.29
N PRO A 407 -2.67 -38.26 -9.63
CA PRO A 407 -3.73 -37.27 -9.74
C PRO A 407 -3.79 -36.65 -11.14
N ASP A 408 -5.00 -36.25 -11.54
CA ASP A 408 -5.25 -35.45 -12.75
C ASP A 408 -4.81 -34.00 -12.54
N ILE A 409 -4.80 -33.53 -11.29
CA ILE A 409 -4.32 -32.18 -10.95
C ILE A 409 -3.72 -32.14 -9.54
N LEU A 410 -2.63 -31.38 -9.39
CA LEU A 410 -1.98 -31.09 -8.11
C LEU A 410 -2.32 -29.66 -7.67
N VAL A 411 -2.87 -29.48 -6.48
CA VAL A 411 -3.06 -28.17 -5.85
C VAL A 411 -2.19 -28.12 -4.61
N SER A 412 -1.22 -27.20 -4.53
CA SER A 412 -0.23 -27.18 -3.44
C SER A 412 -0.03 -25.79 -2.89
N ASP A 413 -0.03 -25.65 -1.56
CA ASP A 413 0.57 -24.50 -0.91
C ASP A 413 2.08 -24.46 -1.19
N ILE A 414 2.61 -23.26 -1.39
CA ILE A 414 4.03 -23.01 -1.52
C ILE A 414 4.67 -22.91 -0.13
N GLY A 415 3.99 -22.29 0.82
CA GLY A 415 4.52 -21.84 2.10
C GLY A 415 4.56 -22.88 3.21
N MET A 416 4.98 -24.12 2.93
CA MET A 416 4.91 -25.22 3.90
C MET A 416 6.18 -25.36 4.76
N PRO A 417 6.07 -25.81 6.02
CA PRO A 417 7.21 -26.11 6.88
C PRO A 417 8.10 -27.25 6.35
N GLY A 418 9.41 -27.08 6.46
CA GLY A 418 10.40 -28.08 6.05
C GLY A 418 10.71 -28.01 4.55
N GLU A 419 9.87 -28.64 3.72
CA GLU A 419 10.02 -28.69 2.27
C GLU A 419 8.91 -27.85 1.60
N ASP A 420 9.31 -26.85 0.80
CA ASP A 420 8.40 -25.91 0.15
C ASP A 420 7.71 -26.51 -1.10
N GLY A 421 6.59 -25.91 -1.52
CA GLY A 421 5.86 -26.38 -2.72
C GLY A 421 6.70 -26.30 -4.01
N TYR A 422 7.73 -25.44 -4.04
CA TYR A 422 8.68 -25.37 -5.15
C TYR A 422 9.57 -26.61 -5.25
N SER A 423 9.96 -27.19 -4.12
CA SER A 423 10.75 -28.42 -4.06
C SER A 423 9.89 -29.63 -4.43
N LEU A 424 8.65 -29.66 -3.97
CA LEU A 424 7.66 -30.68 -4.35
C LEU A 424 7.48 -30.75 -5.87
N ILE A 425 7.15 -29.62 -6.51
CA ILE A 425 6.85 -29.63 -7.95
C ILE A 425 8.08 -30.05 -8.79
N LYS A 426 9.30 -29.67 -8.37
CA LYS A 426 10.52 -30.09 -9.06
C LYS A 426 10.72 -31.61 -8.99
N ARG A 427 10.44 -32.22 -7.84
CA ARG A 427 10.50 -33.68 -7.67
C ARG A 427 9.44 -34.39 -8.50
N VAL A 428 8.22 -33.84 -8.54
CA VAL A 428 7.15 -34.33 -9.41
C VAL A 428 7.57 -34.28 -10.88
N ARG A 429 8.10 -33.15 -11.37
CA ARG A 429 8.56 -33.03 -12.77
C ARG A 429 9.73 -33.95 -13.09
N ALA A 430 10.67 -34.15 -12.18
CA ALA A 430 11.77 -35.10 -12.38
C ALA A 430 11.25 -36.55 -12.47
N TRP A 431 10.32 -36.93 -11.59
CA TRP A 431 9.71 -38.25 -11.61
C TRP A 431 8.87 -38.51 -12.88
N GLU A 432 8.07 -37.53 -13.32
CA GLU A 432 7.32 -37.62 -14.58
C GLU A 432 8.24 -37.82 -15.79
N GLN A 433 9.40 -37.12 -15.80
CA GLN A 433 10.42 -37.29 -16.85
C GLN A 433 11.07 -38.68 -16.81
N GLU A 434 11.35 -39.21 -15.62
CA GLU A 434 11.92 -40.55 -15.45
C GLU A 434 10.94 -41.67 -15.88
N GLN A 435 9.64 -41.49 -15.63
CA GLN A 435 8.60 -42.46 -15.98
C GLN A 435 8.05 -42.29 -17.40
N GLY A 436 8.37 -41.18 -18.08
CA GLY A 436 7.85 -40.86 -19.41
C GLY A 436 6.34 -40.59 -19.42
N THR A 437 5.78 -40.11 -18.32
CA THR A 437 4.35 -39.78 -18.20
C THR A 437 4.06 -38.35 -18.64
N ASN A 438 2.80 -38.07 -19.01
CA ASN A 438 2.36 -36.70 -19.26
C ASN A 438 2.51 -35.85 -18.00
N ARG A 439 2.69 -34.55 -18.19
CA ARG A 439 2.80 -33.60 -17.07
C ARG A 439 1.44 -33.40 -16.43
N THR A 440 1.31 -33.75 -15.16
CA THR A 440 0.12 -33.44 -14.36
C THR A 440 0.02 -31.92 -14.18
N PRO A 441 -1.08 -31.27 -14.57
CA PRO A 441 -1.33 -29.87 -14.26
C PRO A 441 -1.17 -29.58 -12.76
N ALA A 442 -0.55 -28.44 -12.43
CA ALA A 442 -0.30 -28.06 -11.04
C ALA A 442 -0.63 -26.58 -10.79
N VAL A 443 -1.37 -26.33 -9.71
CA VAL A 443 -1.77 -25.02 -9.20
C VAL A 443 -1.04 -24.75 -7.89
N ALA A 444 -0.41 -23.58 -7.78
CA ALA A 444 0.26 -23.15 -6.57
C ALA A 444 -0.61 -22.18 -5.76
N LEU A 445 -0.91 -22.50 -4.51
CA LEU A 445 -1.53 -21.60 -3.54
C LEU A 445 -0.44 -20.80 -2.82
N THR A 446 -0.58 -19.48 -2.72
CA THR A 446 0.48 -18.64 -2.16
C THR A 446 -0.05 -17.54 -1.27
N ALA A 447 0.54 -17.35 -0.08
CA ALA A 447 0.32 -16.16 0.74
C ALA A 447 0.96 -14.89 0.15
N TYR A 448 1.73 -15.02 -0.93
CA TYR A 448 2.46 -13.94 -1.58
C TYR A 448 1.98 -13.74 -3.02
N ALA A 449 1.21 -12.69 -3.25
CA ALA A 449 0.65 -12.31 -4.56
C ALA A 449 1.65 -11.53 -5.45
N ARG A 450 2.97 -11.79 -5.34
CA ARG A 450 3.96 -11.05 -6.14
C ARG A 450 4.15 -11.69 -7.51
N VAL A 451 4.43 -10.86 -8.50
CA VAL A 451 4.79 -11.30 -9.86
C VAL A 451 6.10 -12.09 -9.86
N GLU A 452 7.04 -11.73 -8.97
CA GLU A 452 8.28 -12.49 -8.75
C GLU A 452 7.97 -13.94 -8.31
N ASP A 453 6.96 -14.12 -7.45
CA ASP A 453 6.52 -15.43 -6.96
C ASP A 453 5.75 -16.20 -8.04
N ARG A 454 4.93 -15.51 -8.85
CA ARG A 454 4.31 -16.06 -10.06
C ARG A 454 5.36 -16.60 -11.02
N VAL A 455 6.37 -15.79 -11.36
CA VAL A 455 7.46 -16.18 -12.26
C VAL A 455 8.25 -17.35 -11.67
N ARG A 456 8.49 -17.35 -10.35
CA ARG A 456 9.16 -18.46 -9.66
C ARG A 456 8.34 -19.75 -9.67
N ALA A 457 7.03 -19.69 -9.47
CA ALA A 457 6.12 -20.84 -9.54
C ALA A 457 6.07 -21.44 -10.94
N LEU A 458 5.91 -20.60 -11.96
CA LEU A 458 5.91 -21.04 -13.35
C LEU A 458 7.25 -21.67 -13.75
N ARG A 459 8.37 -21.06 -13.34
CA ARG A 459 9.72 -21.62 -13.58
C ARG A 459 9.98 -22.91 -12.81
N ALA A 460 9.41 -23.08 -11.63
CA ALA A 460 9.56 -24.29 -10.83
C ALA A 460 8.81 -25.49 -11.43
N GLY A 461 7.73 -25.23 -12.18
CA GLY A 461 6.97 -26.25 -12.90
C GLY A 461 5.46 -26.22 -12.69
N PHE A 462 4.93 -25.22 -11.97
CA PHE A 462 3.49 -24.97 -11.87
C PHE A 462 2.94 -24.31 -13.14
N GLN A 463 1.65 -24.48 -13.40
CA GLN A 463 0.96 -23.89 -14.55
C GLN A 463 0.25 -22.58 -14.16
N VAL A 464 -0.29 -22.52 -12.94
CA VAL A 464 -1.00 -21.35 -12.42
C VAL A 464 -0.65 -21.12 -10.96
N HIS A 465 -0.78 -19.88 -10.52
CA HIS A 465 -0.66 -19.44 -9.13
C HIS A 465 -1.97 -18.77 -8.69
N VAL A 466 -2.38 -18.99 -7.45
CA VAL A 466 -3.59 -18.42 -6.84
C VAL A 466 -3.23 -17.83 -5.47
N PRO A 467 -3.52 -16.54 -5.20
CA PRO A 467 -3.24 -15.94 -3.91
C PRO A 467 -4.18 -16.47 -2.81
N LYS A 468 -3.68 -16.55 -1.58
CA LYS A 468 -4.47 -16.77 -0.36
C LYS A 468 -4.89 -15.40 0.22
N PRO A 469 -6.13 -15.22 0.74
CA PRO A 469 -7.17 -16.24 0.89
C PRO A 469 -7.77 -16.65 -0.45
N VAL A 470 -8.04 -17.93 -0.61
CA VAL A 470 -8.50 -18.50 -1.88
C VAL A 470 -10.01 -18.34 -2.01
N GLU A 471 -10.46 -17.69 -3.08
CA GLU A 471 -11.88 -17.70 -3.47
C GLU A 471 -12.22 -19.08 -4.06
N THR A 472 -13.13 -19.80 -3.40
CA THR A 472 -13.44 -21.20 -3.72
C THR A 472 -14.02 -21.39 -5.11
N THR A 473 -14.85 -20.44 -5.57
CA THR A 473 -15.45 -20.43 -6.91
C THR A 473 -14.39 -20.22 -8.01
N GLU A 474 -13.44 -19.30 -7.78
CA GLU A 474 -12.34 -19.03 -8.70
C GLU A 474 -11.42 -20.27 -8.81
N LEU A 475 -11.09 -20.90 -7.68
CA LEU A 475 -10.25 -22.10 -7.68
C LEU A 475 -10.92 -23.26 -8.43
N LEU A 476 -12.22 -23.49 -8.23
CA LEU A 476 -12.96 -24.55 -8.92
C LEU A 476 -12.98 -24.32 -10.44
N ALA A 477 -13.25 -23.10 -10.89
CA ALA A 477 -13.24 -22.74 -12.30
C ALA A 477 -11.84 -22.93 -12.92
N LEU A 478 -10.80 -22.55 -12.19
CA LEU A 478 -9.43 -22.72 -12.62
C LEU A 478 -9.04 -24.19 -12.77
N VAL A 479 -9.34 -25.01 -11.76
CA VAL A 479 -9.08 -26.46 -11.79
C VAL A 479 -9.80 -27.13 -12.95
N ALA A 480 -11.08 -26.79 -13.17
CA ALA A 480 -11.85 -27.31 -14.31
C ALA A 480 -11.23 -26.91 -15.66
N SER A 481 -10.73 -25.68 -15.80
CA SER A 481 -10.10 -25.21 -17.04
C SER A 481 -8.78 -25.93 -17.34
N LEU A 482 -7.97 -26.21 -16.31
CA LEU A 482 -6.66 -26.86 -16.45
C LEU A 482 -6.79 -28.36 -16.71
N ALA A 483 -7.80 -29.01 -16.12
CA ALA A 483 -8.09 -30.42 -16.35
C ALA A 483 -8.50 -30.72 -17.81
N LYS A 484 -9.14 -29.76 -18.50
CA LYS A 484 -9.61 -29.91 -19.90
C LYS A 484 -8.53 -29.73 -20.96
N SER A 485 -7.37 -29.18 -20.61
CA SER A 485 -6.25 -28.96 -21.53
C SER A 485 -5.04 -29.81 -21.15
N PRO A 486 -5.13 -31.16 -21.19
CA PRO A 486 -3.94 -31.98 -21.06
C PRO A 486 -3.05 -31.73 -22.29
N LEU A 487 -1.80 -31.34 -22.04
CA LEU A 487 -0.78 -31.22 -23.08
C LEU A 487 -0.25 -32.59 -23.49
#